data_AF-A0A4Q0YME0-F1
#
_entry.id   AF-A0A4Q0YME0-F1
#
_cell.length_a   1.000
_cell.length_b   1.000
_cell.length_c   1.000
_cell.angle_alpha   90.00
_cell.angle_beta   90.00
_cell.angle_gamma   90.00
#
_symmetry.space_group_name_H-M   'P 1'
#
loop_
_entity.id
_entity.type
_entity.pdbx_description
1 polymer ?
#
loop_
_entity_poly.entity_id
_entity_poly.type
_entity_poly.pdbx_seq_one_letter_code
_entity_poly.pdbx_strand_id
1 'polypeptide(L)'
;MKIYHRVPSNLDGSELVPLNELKQQSPALYKHHVQKYATRPAALNRKVLPLNCFWNDVLHFTPIHPEKFMRALNDIGYQVHNLGKWFEFEVTTQAFELSKMALFWSPNQVFGDWSEKAEHYHSIDLESGQQFKNIPDQTINYYKDMFALGKTPLNFFRTPHILYRGRVSVDKANMIFKNANQENTNLGRL
;
A
#
# COMPACT_ATOMS: atom_id res chain seq x y z
N MET A 1 0.90 -13.53 8.66
CA MET A 1 0.40 -12.95 7.39
C MET A 1 1.49 -12.07 6.79
N LYS A 2 1.69 -12.15 5.48
CA LYS A 2 2.61 -11.26 4.76
C LYS A 2 1.93 -9.97 4.30
N ILE A 3 2.60 -8.84 4.48
CA ILE A 3 2.19 -7.53 3.96
C ILE A 3 3.37 -6.86 3.26
N TYR A 4 3.08 -5.98 2.30
CA TYR A 4 4.10 -5.41 1.42
C TYR A 4 4.01 -3.88 1.39
N HIS A 5 5.18 -3.23 1.37
CA HIS A 5 5.30 -1.78 1.21
C HIS A 5 6.33 -1.48 0.12
N ARG A 6 6.01 -0.56 -0.79
CA ARG A 6 6.98 -0.15 -1.83
C ARG A 6 8.12 0.63 -1.16
N VAL A 7 9.37 0.28 -1.46
CA VAL A 7 10.53 0.98 -0.88
C VAL A 7 10.52 2.44 -1.36
N PRO A 8 10.50 3.43 -0.45
CA PRO A 8 10.62 4.84 -0.83
C PRO A 8 11.94 5.09 -1.57
N SER A 9 11.92 5.90 -2.63
CA SER A 9 13.12 6.23 -3.44
C SER A 9 14.21 6.95 -2.66
N ASN A 10 13.81 7.60 -1.57
CA ASN A 10 14.57 8.49 -0.70
C ASN A 10 14.38 8.06 0.76
N LEU A 11 14.32 6.74 1.01
CA LEU A 11 14.31 6.21 2.37
C LEU A 11 15.57 6.69 3.10
N ASP A 12 15.37 7.31 4.25
CA ASP A 12 16.42 7.80 5.14
C ASP A 12 16.25 7.13 6.50
N GLY A 13 17.33 6.58 7.05
CA GLY A 13 17.31 5.74 8.25
C GLY A 13 16.77 4.32 8.05
N SER A 14 16.41 3.67 9.15
CA SER A 14 16.00 2.26 9.21
C SER A 14 14.51 2.07 9.56
N GLU A 15 13.69 3.11 9.42
CA GLU A 15 12.25 3.04 9.75
C GLU A 15 11.37 3.57 8.61
N LEU A 16 10.24 2.91 8.40
CA LEU A 16 9.09 3.51 7.72
C LEU A 16 8.31 4.36 8.73
N VAL A 17 7.99 5.60 8.36
CA VAL A 17 7.35 6.59 9.23
C VAL A 17 6.10 7.18 8.55
N PRO A 18 4.95 7.33 9.26
CA PRO A 18 3.78 8.01 8.73
C PRO A 18 4.04 9.46 8.29
N LEU A 19 3.27 9.98 7.35
CA LEU A 19 3.53 11.31 6.76
C LEU A 19 3.49 12.45 7.79
N ASN A 20 2.55 12.43 8.74
CA ASN A 20 2.47 13.49 9.76
C ASN A 20 3.66 13.47 10.72
N GLU A 21 4.21 12.30 11.04
CA GLU A 21 5.45 12.19 11.81
C GLU A 21 6.66 12.60 10.97
N LEU A 22 6.72 12.19 9.69
CA LEU A 22 7.77 12.59 8.76
C LEU A 22 7.83 14.11 8.57
N LYS A 23 6.68 14.80 8.63
CA LYS A 23 6.60 16.27 8.58
C LYS A 23 7.40 16.93 9.70
N GLN A 24 7.44 16.30 10.88
CA GLN A 24 8.17 16.81 12.05
C GLN A 24 9.66 16.45 11.96
N GLN A 25 9.98 15.22 11.54
CA GLN A 25 11.35 14.72 11.49
C GLN A 25 12.16 15.27 10.31
N SER A 26 11.55 15.34 9.13
CA SER A 26 12.18 15.79 7.89
C SER A 26 11.15 16.48 6.98
N PRO A 27 10.97 17.80 7.12
CA PRO A 27 10.05 18.58 6.29
C PRO A 27 10.32 18.45 4.78
N ALA A 28 11.58 18.25 4.39
CA ALA A 28 11.99 18.05 3.00
C ALA A 28 11.46 16.71 2.44
N LEU A 29 11.65 15.61 3.17
CA LEU A 29 11.13 14.29 2.78
C LEU A 29 9.59 14.29 2.78
N TYR A 30 8.96 14.92 3.77
CA TYR A 30 7.51 15.12 3.78
C TYR A 30 7.02 15.86 2.53
N LYS A 31 7.65 16.98 2.16
CA LYS A 31 7.28 17.76 0.97
C LYS A 31 7.39 16.92 -0.30
N HIS A 32 8.41 16.06 -0.40
CA HIS A 32 8.54 15.12 -1.52
C HIS A 32 7.39 14.09 -1.54
N HIS A 33 7.13 13.40 -0.42
CA HIS A 33 6.14 12.32 -0.39
C HIS A 33 4.69 12.79 -0.44
N VAL A 34 4.38 14.00 0.02
CA VAL A 34 3.02 14.56 -0.03
C VAL A 34 2.60 15.00 -1.44
N GLN A 35 3.56 15.21 -2.36
CA GLN A 35 3.28 15.63 -3.75
C GLN A 35 2.32 14.69 -4.49
N LYS A 36 2.33 13.38 -4.18
CA LYS A 36 1.37 12.41 -4.76
C LYS A 36 -0.10 12.66 -4.38
N TYR A 37 -0.34 13.59 -3.47
CA TYR A 37 -1.66 14.07 -3.06
C TYR A 37 -1.97 15.48 -3.56
N ALA A 38 -1.09 16.12 -4.34
CA ALA A 38 -1.29 17.51 -4.78
C ALA A 38 -2.61 17.72 -5.55
N THR A 39 -3.03 16.73 -6.35
CA THR A 39 -4.30 16.75 -7.09
C THR A 39 -5.50 16.22 -6.29
N ARG A 40 -5.27 15.78 -5.05
CA ARG A 40 -6.28 15.16 -4.17
C ARG A 40 -5.99 15.43 -2.69
N PRO A 41 -5.82 16.70 -2.27
CA PRO A 41 -5.40 17.04 -0.90
C PRO A 41 -6.41 16.56 0.15
N ALA A 42 -7.70 16.53 -0.20
CA ALA A 42 -8.77 16.04 0.67
C ALA A 42 -8.57 14.58 1.12
N ALA A 43 -7.84 13.76 0.34
CA ALA A 43 -7.55 12.37 0.72
C ALA A 43 -6.71 12.29 2.01
N LEU A 44 -5.91 13.32 2.34
CA LEU A 44 -5.11 13.35 3.57
C LEU A 44 -5.98 13.54 4.82
N ASN A 45 -7.13 14.18 4.69
CA ASN A 45 -8.04 14.48 5.80
C ASN A 45 -9.04 13.34 6.08
N ARG A 46 -9.01 12.27 5.29
CA ARG A 46 -9.85 11.10 5.49
C ARG A 46 -9.50 10.43 6.83
N LYS A 47 -10.49 10.17 7.67
CA LYS A 47 -10.30 9.43 8.93
C LYS A 47 -10.19 7.93 8.69
N VAL A 48 -9.27 7.31 9.43
CA VAL A 48 -9.16 5.86 9.60
C VAL A 48 -9.94 5.50 10.86
N LEU A 49 -11.23 5.20 10.69
CA LEU A 49 -12.20 5.11 11.79
C LEU A 49 -11.75 4.15 12.92
N PRO A 50 -11.30 2.91 12.64
CA PRO A 50 -10.92 1.98 13.71
C PRO A 50 -9.72 2.43 14.54
N LEU A 51 -8.84 3.26 13.96
CA LEU A 51 -7.59 3.70 14.60
C LEU A 51 -7.68 5.12 15.17
N ASN A 52 -8.84 5.77 15.02
CA ASN A 52 -9.10 7.15 15.43
C ASN A 52 -7.96 8.11 15.05
N CYS A 53 -7.58 8.08 13.78
CA CYS A 53 -6.52 8.93 13.22
C CYS A 53 -6.84 9.30 11.76
N PHE A 54 -5.95 10.02 11.09
CA PHE A 54 -6.09 10.40 9.68
C PHE A 54 -5.31 9.48 8.74
N TRP A 55 -5.61 9.59 7.45
CA TRP A 55 -5.00 8.81 6.37
C TRP A 55 -3.47 9.00 6.27
N ASN A 56 -2.98 10.15 6.71
CA ASN A 56 -1.56 10.51 6.79
C ASN A 56 -0.89 10.18 8.13
N ASP A 57 -1.63 9.62 9.10
CA ASP A 57 -1.11 9.09 10.37
C ASP A 57 -0.78 7.59 10.31
N VAL A 58 -1.01 6.95 9.17
CA VAL A 58 -0.79 5.51 9.00
C VAL A 58 0.17 5.22 7.86
N LEU A 59 0.92 4.13 8.00
CA LEU A 59 1.61 3.46 6.92
C LEU A 59 0.62 2.63 6.11
N HIS A 60 0.81 2.62 4.79
CA HIS A 60 -0.07 1.95 3.83
C HIS A 60 0.64 0.72 3.29
N PHE A 61 0.21 -0.46 3.71
CA PHE A 61 0.68 -1.74 3.19
C PHE A 61 -0.40 -2.36 2.30
N THR A 62 0.01 -3.25 1.41
CA THR A 62 -0.91 -4.13 0.70
C THR A 62 -0.75 -5.58 1.20
N PRO A 63 -1.83 -6.35 1.38
CA PRO A 63 -1.75 -7.79 1.61
C PRO A 63 -1.46 -8.59 0.33
N ILE A 64 -1.47 -7.92 -0.84
CA ILE A 64 -1.31 -8.53 -2.15
C ILE A 64 0.16 -8.45 -2.57
N HIS A 65 0.74 -9.59 -2.92
CA HIS A 65 2.13 -9.64 -3.37
C HIS A 65 2.31 -8.82 -4.67
N PRO A 66 3.36 -7.96 -4.78
CA PRO A 66 3.50 -6.98 -5.85
C PRO A 66 3.46 -7.56 -7.27
N GLU A 67 3.96 -8.78 -7.44
CA GLU A 67 3.95 -9.48 -8.71
C GLU A 67 2.54 -9.71 -9.29
N LYS A 68 1.53 -9.87 -8.42
CA LYS A 68 0.15 -10.03 -8.88
C LYS A 68 -0.34 -8.77 -9.60
N PHE A 69 0.08 -7.58 -9.14
CA PHE A 69 -0.27 -6.32 -9.81
C PHE A 69 0.40 -6.20 -11.16
N MET A 70 1.67 -6.59 -11.25
CA MET A 70 2.40 -6.57 -12.52
C MET A 70 1.71 -7.48 -13.55
N ARG A 71 1.42 -8.73 -13.16
CA ARG A 71 0.72 -9.69 -14.02
C ARG A 71 -0.65 -9.16 -14.44
N ALA A 72 -1.48 -8.73 -13.49
CA ALA A 72 -2.81 -8.19 -13.78
C ALA A 72 -2.80 -6.99 -14.74
N LEU A 73 -1.84 -6.07 -14.60
CA LEU A 73 -1.70 -4.93 -15.51
C LEU A 73 -1.23 -5.38 -16.90
N ASN A 74 -0.26 -6.31 -16.97
CA ASN A 74 0.25 -6.84 -18.23
C ASN A 74 -0.81 -7.66 -18.99
N ASP A 75 -1.60 -8.47 -18.28
CA ASP A 75 -2.69 -9.26 -18.86
C ASP A 75 -3.78 -8.39 -19.50
N ILE A 76 -3.94 -7.15 -19.04
CA ILE A 76 -4.89 -6.16 -19.61
C ILE A 76 -4.29 -5.46 -20.84
N GLY A 77 -2.96 -5.44 -20.99
CA GLY A 77 -2.27 -4.83 -22.11
C GLY A 77 -1.32 -3.68 -21.75
N TYR A 78 -1.22 -3.30 -20.46
CA TYR A 78 -0.17 -2.38 -20.03
C TYR A 78 1.22 -3.04 -20.20
N GLN A 79 2.26 -2.23 -20.36
CA GLN A 79 3.64 -2.70 -20.50
C GLN A 79 4.44 -2.40 -19.22
N VAL A 80 4.11 -3.09 -18.13
CA VAL A 80 4.73 -2.91 -16.81
C VAL A 80 5.90 -3.88 -16.67
N HIS A 81 7.11 -3.35 -16.82
CA HIS A 81 8.33 -4.16 -16.72
C HIS A 81 9.01 -4.11 -15.35
N ASN A 82 8.65 -3.15 -14.50
CA ASN A 82 9.31 -2.91 -13.20
C ASN A 82 8.34 -2.24 -12.22
N LEU A 83 8.15 -2.83 -11.03
CA LEU A 83 7.38 -2.22 -9.93
C LEU A 83 8.25 -1.62 -8.82
N GLY A 84 9.56 -1.69 -8.98
CA GLY A 84 10.58 -1.25 -8.05
C GLY A 84 10.87 -2.30 -6.98
N LYS A 85 11.54 -1.83 -5.91
CA LYS A 85 11.84 -2.62 -4.72
C LYS A 85 10.67 -2.54 -3.75
N TRP A 86 10.47 -3.63 -3.01
CA TRP A 86 9.41 -3.78 -2.04
C TRP A 86 9.97 -4.40 -0.77
N PHE A 87 9.49 -3.93 0.37
CA PHE A 87 9.64 -4.62 1.63
C PHE A 87 8.50 -5.63 1.77
N GLU A 88 8.87 -6.85 2.14
CA GLU A 88 7.98 -7.91 2.60
C GLU A 88 8.13 -8.04 4.11
N PHE A 89 6.99 -7.93 4.79
CA PHE A 89 6.87 -8.02 6.23
C PHE A 89 6.04 -9.25 6.62
N GLU A 90 6.48 -9.99 7.63
CA GLU A 90 5.70 -11.07 8.25
C GLU A 90 5.17 -10.58 9.61
N VAL A 91 3.87 -10.29 9.63
CA VAL A 91 3.15 -9.61 10.73
C VAL A 91 3.34 -10.31 12.08
N THR A 92 3.50 -11.64 12.12
CA THR A 92 3.66 -12.38 13.37
C THR A 92 5.07 -12.36 13.94
N THR A 93 6.08 -12.10 13.11
CA THR A 93 7.50 -12.19 13.51
C THR A 93 8.15 -10.83 13.67
N GLN A 94 7.58 -9.82 13.01
CA GLN A 94 7.96 -8.43 13.16
C GLN A 94 6.94 -7.81 14.12
N ALA A 95 7.39 -6.98 15.06
CA ALA A 95 6.62 -6.51 16.23
C ALA A 95 5.47 -5.55 15.87
N PHE A 96 4.58 -5.95 14.97
CA PHE A 96 3.34 -5.26 14.66
C PHE A 96 2.34 -5.46 15.79
N GLU A 97 1.78 -4.37 16.29
CA GLU A 97 0.66 -4.41 17.22
C GLU A 97 -0.65 -4.48 16.43
N LEU A 98 -1.38 -5.61 16.53
CA LEU A 98 -2.67 -5.78 15.83
C LEU A 98 -3.68 -4.68 16.20
N SER A 99 -3.63 -4.15 17.43
CA SER A 99 -4.46 -3.02 17.89
C SER A 99 -4.20 -1.71 17.15
N LYS A 100 -3.05 -1.58 16.46
CA LYS A 100 -2.68 -0.44 15.62
C LYS A 100 -2.93 -0.70 14.14
N MET A 101 -3.54 -1.83 13.79
CA MET A 101 -3.81 -2.24 12.41
C MET A 101 -5.29 -2.15 12.07
N ALA A 102 -5.59 -1.78 10.83
CA ALA A 102 -6.93 -1.88 10.27
C ALA A 102 -6.84 -2.35 8.82
N LEU A 103 -7.75 -3.24 8.41
CA LEU A 103 -7.92 -3.55 7.01
C LEU A 103 -8.89 -2.54 6.39
N PHE A 104 -8.49 -1.92 5.29
CA PHE A 104 -9.32 -1.01 4.53
C PHE A 104 -9.55 -1.55 3.12
N TRP A 105 -10.81 -1.67 2.72
CA TRP A 105 -11.18 -1.97 1.35
C TRP A 105 -12.47 -1.25 0.94
N SER A 106 -12.38 -0.45 -0.12
CA SER A 106 -13.52 0.23 -0.73
C SER A 106 -13.64 -0.19 -2.19
N PRO A 107 -14.31 -1.32 -2.48
CA PRO A 107 -14.34 -1.91 -3.82
C PRO A 107 -15.04 -1.02 -4.85
N ASN A 108 -16.03 -0.23 -4.41
CA ASN A 108 -16.84 0.64 -5.26
C ASN A 108 -16.49 2.12 -5.09
N GLN A 109 -15.29 2.44 -4.59
CA GLN A 109 -14.89 3.82 -4.38
C GLN A 109 -15.01 4.63 -5.67
N VAL A 110 -15.66 5.79 -5.59
CA VAL A 110 -15.70 6.78 -6.67
C VAL A 110 -14.47 7.67 -6.54
N PHE A 111 -13.78 7.92 -7.65
CA PHE A 111 -12.60 8.78 -7.61
C PHE A 111 -12.98 10.20 -7.17
N GLY A 112 -12.27 10.74 -6.18
CA GLY A 112 -12.60 12.04 -5.56
C GLY A 112 -13.54 11.95 -4.37
N ASP A 113 -14.22 10.82 -4.15
CA ASP A 113 -14.94 10.55 -2.90
C ASP A 113 -13.96 10.03 -1.84
N TRP A 114 -13.68 10.88 -0.86
CA TRP A 114 -12.81 10.59 0.28
C TRP A 114 -13.60 10.42 1.58
N SER A 115 -14.93 10.29 1.51
CA SER A 115 -15.78 10.09 2.67
C SER A 115 -15.41 8.82 3.44
N GLU A 116 -15.54 8.90 4.76
CA GLU A 116 -15.35 7.74 5.62
C GLU A 116 -16.63 6.93 5.70
N LYS A 117 -16.52 5.62 5.46
CA LYS A 117 -17.62 4.68 5.64
C LYS A 117 -17.11 3.54 6.50
N ALA A 118 -17.80 3.26 7.60
CA ALA A 118 -17.42 2.21 8.55
C ALA A 118 -17.34 0.83 7.87
N GLU A 119 -18.23 0.57 6.91
CA GLU A 119 -18.28 -0.65 6.10
C GLU A 119 -17.03 -0.94 5.28
N HIS A 120 -16.18 0.07 5.01
CA HIS A 120 -14.92 -0.13 4.29
C HIS A 120 -13.80 -0.65 5.21
N TYR A 121 -14.03 -0.71 6.51
CA TYR A 121 -13.06 -1.16 7.49
C TYR A 121 -13.43 -2.53 8.00
N HIS A 122 -12.45 -3.44 8.01
CA HIS A 122 -12.63 -4.80 8.50
C HIS A 122 -11.68 -5.05 9.68
N SER A 123 -12.14 -5.85 10.64
CA SER A 123 -11.27 -6.36 11.70
C SER A 123 -10.14 -7.17 11.07
N ILE A 124 -8.92 -6.89 11.51
CA ILE A 124 -7.76 -7.66 11.09
C ILE A 124 -7.58 -8.83 12.06
N ASP A 125 -7.71 -10.03 11.52
CA ASP A 125 -7.19 -11.23 12.14
C ASP A 125 -6.33 -11.95 11.10
N LEU A 126 -5.50 -12.90 11.54
CA LEU A 126 -4.54 -13.55 10.66
C LEU A 126 -5.21 -14.38 9.55
N GLU A 127 -6.47 -14.77 9.73
CA GLU A 127 -7.25 -15.58 8.82
C GLU A 127 -7.98 -14.70 7.79
N SER A 128 -8.64 -13.62 8.23
CA SER A 128 -9.30 -12.63 7.38
C SER A 128 -8.32 -11.96 6.43
N GLY A 129 -7.10 -11.66 6.90
CA GLY A 129 -6.04 -11.10 6.06
C GLY A 129 -5.60 -12.00 4.89
N GLN A 130 -5.80 -13.32 4.98
CA GLN A 130 -5.50 -14.25 3.87
C GLN A 130 -6.45 -14.08 2.69
N GLN A 131 -7.70 -13.70 2.97
CA GLN A 131 -8.74 -13.53 1.95
C GLN A 131 -8.41 -12.39 0.98
N PHE A 132 -7.61 -11.41 1.43
CA PHE A 132 -7.25 -10.22 0.66
C PHE A 132 -5.91 -10.36 -0.08
N LYS A 133 -5.35 -11.57 -0.21
CA LYS A 133 -4.06 -11.80 -0.90
C LYS A 133 -4.13 -11.75 -2.42
N ASN A 134 -5.33 -11.78 -2.99
CA ASN A 134 -5.58 -11.72 -4.43
C ASN A 134 -6.11 -10.34 -4.81
N ILE A 135 -5.87 -9.94 -6.05
CA ILE A 135 -6.45 -8.72 -6.59
C ILE A 135 -7.94 -8.96 -6.79
N PRO A 136 -8.84 -8.17 -6.17
CA PRO A 136 -10.27 -8.34 -6.38
C PRO A 136 -10.70 -7.95 -7.79
N ASP A 137 -11.77 -8.56 -8.29
CA ASP A 137 -12.32 -8.28 -9.62
C ASP A 137 -12.66 -6.79 -9.80
N GLN A 138 -13.08 -6.10 -8.75
CA GLN A 138 -13.37 -4.66 -8.79
C GLN A 138 -12.11 -3.82 -9.08
N THR A 139 -10.94 -4.26 -8.62
CA THR A 139 -9.65 -3.64 -8.98
C THR A 139 -9.30 -3.95 -10.43
N ILE A 140 -9.48 -5.20 -10.88
CA ILE A 140 -9.23 -5.61 -12.27
C ILE A 140 -10.10 -4.84 -13.25
N ASN A 141 -11.41 -4.72 -12.96
CA ASN A 141 -12.35 -3.99 -13.78
C ASN A 141 -11.98 -2.50 -13.84
N TYR A 142 -11.56 -1.90 -12.72
CA TYR A 142 -11.04 -0.54 -12.73
C TYR A 142 -9.81 -0.38 -13.64
N TYR A 143 -8.86 -1.32 -13.63
CA TYR A 143 -7.72 -1.27 -14.54
C TYR A 143 -8.12 -1.38 -16.01
N LYS A 144 -9.09 -2.26 -16.33
CA LYS A 144 -9.66 -2.40 -17.68
C LYS A 144 -10.33 -1.11 -18.13
N ASP A 145 -11.13 -0.47 -17.28
CA ASP A 145 -11.78 0.80 -17.57
C ASP A 145 -10.74 1.90 -17.87
N MET A 146 -9.68 1.98 -17.07
CA MET A 146 -8.60 2.95 -17.31
C MET A 146 -7.85 2.67 -18.62
N PHE A 147 -7.64 1.39 -18.94
CA PHE A 147 -6.95 1.00 -20.17
C PHE A 147 -7.78 1.36 -21.40
N ALA A 148 -9.07 1.06 -21.38
CA ALA A 148 -10.01 1.42 -22.44
C ALA A 148 -10.09 2.94 -22.66
N LEU A 149 -9.88 3.73 -21.61
CA LEU A 149 -9.82 5.19 -21.67
C LEU A 149 -8.43 5.74 -22.06
N GLY A 150 -7.43 4.88 -22.30
CA GLY A 150 -6.05 5.28 -22.59
C GLY A 150 -5.34 5.97 -21.40
N LYS A 151 -5.78 5.69 -20.17
CA LYS A 151 -5.26 6.33 -18.94
C LYS A 151 -4.39 5.37 -18.13
N THR A 152 -3.41 5.93 -17.43
CA THR A 152 -2.65 5.19 -16.41
C THR A 152 -3.50 5.04 -15.14
N PRO A 153 -3.70 3.82 -14.61
CA PRO A 153 -4.51 3.60 -13.43
C PRO A 153 -3.75 4.03 -12.17
N LEU A 154 -4.49 4.36 -11.12
CA LEU A 154 -3.93 4.41 -9.77
C LEU A 154 -3.78 2.97 -9.26
N ASN A 155 -2.54 2.48 -9.19
CA ASN A 155 -2.23 1.07 -8.93
C ASN A 155 -2.91 0.47 -7.69
N PHE A 156 -3.25 1.24 -6.65
CA PHE A 156 -3.89 0.69 -5.44
C PHE A 156 -5.29 1.24 -5.17
N PHE A 157 -5.94 1.79 -6.18
CA PHE A 157 -7.33 2.23 -6.08
C PHE A 157 -8.27 1.03 -6.15
N ARG A 158 -9.30 1.00 -5.28
CA ARG A 158 -10.23 -0.14 -5.08
C ARG A 158 -9.57 -1.45 -4.64
N THR A 159 -8.32 -1.36 -4.20
CA THR A 159 -7.51 -2.47 -3.73
C THR A 159 -7.52 -2.54 -2.20
N PRO A 160 -7.49 -3.73 -1.58
CA PRO A 160 -7.33 -3.88 -0.14
C PRO A 160 -6.00 -3.30 0.36
N HIS A 161 -6.04 -2.62 1.49
CA HIS A 161 -4.90 -2.06 2.20
C HIS A 161 -4.89 -2.53 3.66
N ILE A 162 -3.69 -2.75 4.19
CA ILE A 162 -3.45 -2.86 5.62
C ILE A 162 -2.89 -1.51 6.07
N LEU A 163 -3.64 -0.82 6.92
CA LEU A 163 -3.27 0.45 7.51
C LEU A 163 -2.64 0.19 8.88
N TYR A 164 -1.48 0.78 9.15
CA TYR A 164 -0.81 0.64 10.44
C TYR A 164 -0.47 2.00 11.04
N ARG A 165 -0.94 2.26 12.25
CA ARG A 165 -0.66 3.50 12.99
C ARG A 165 0.62 3.35 13.80
N GLY A 166 1.76 3.66 13.20
CA GLY A 166 3.05 3.68 13.87
C GLY A 166 4.22 3.56 12.90
N ARG A 167 5.41 3.39 13.47
CA ARG A 167 6.66 3.17 12.72
C ARG A 167 6.96 1.69 12.59
N VAL A 168 7.70 1.33 11.55
CA VAL A 168 8.12 -0.05 11.30
C VAL A 168 9.59 -0.04 10.92
N SER A 169 10.43 -0.71 11.72
CA SER A 169 11.83 -0.96 11.35
C SER A 169 11.90 -1.84 10.10
N VAL A 170 12.78 -1.47 9.17
CA VAL A 170 13.03 -2.23 7.94
C VAL A 170 14.17 -3.24 8.09
N ASP A 171 14.86 -3.28 9.23
CA ASP A 171 16.04 -4.13 9.45
C ASP A 171 15.71 -5.63 9.34
N LYS A 172 14.48 -6.01 9.70
CA LYS A 172 13.98 -7.38 9.61
C LYS A 172 13.10 -7.61 8.38
N ALA A 173 12.95 -6.61 7.51
CA ALA A 173 12.15 -6.74 6.30
C ALA A 173 12.91 -7.53 5.24
N ASN A 174 12.23 -8.48 4.59
CA ASN A 174 12.79 -9.09 3.40
C ASN A 174 12.64 -8.09 2.25
N MET A 175 13.70 -7.86 1.47
CA MET A 175 13.61 -7.01 0.30
C MET A 175 13.37 -7.86 -0.94
N ILE A 176 12.26 -7.60 -1.63
CA ILE A 176 11.94 -8.26 -2.89
C ILE A 176 12.00 -7.24 -4.02
N PHE A 177 12.56 -7.66 -5.14
CA PHE A 177 12.63 -6.88 -6.36
C PHE A 177 11.75 -7.55 -7.42
N LYS A 178 10.96 -6.75 -8.16
CA LYS A 178 10.04 -7.28 -9.15
C LYS A 178 10.23 -6.57 -10.49
N ASN A 179 10.85 -7.33 -11.40
CA ASN A 179 11.01 -7.04 -12.82
C ASN A 179 10.37 -8.15 -13.64
N ALA A 180 9.89 -7.84 -14.84
CA ALA A 180 9.27 -8.79 -15.75
C ALA A 180 10.21 -9.93 -16.20
N ASN A 181 11.53 -9.79 -16.04
CA ASN A 181 12.54 -10.71 -16.55
C ASN A 181 13.38 -11.43 -15.46
N GLN A 182 12.94 -11.46 -14.21
CA GLN A 182 13.65 -12.21 -13.16
C GLN A 182 12.74 -13.24 -12.50
N GLU A 183 13.03 -14.53 -12.76
CA GLU A 183 12.66 -15.61 -11.86
C GLU A 183 13.23 -15.32 -10.46
N ASN A 184 12.46 -15.67 -9.43
CA ASN A 184 12.68 -15.30 -8.03
C ASN A 184 14.13 -15.52 -7.54
N THR A 185 14.98 -14.49 -7.63
CA THR A 185 16.23 -14.44 -6.88
C THR A 185 15.99 -13.74 -5.55
N ASN A 186 15.97 -14.51 -4.46
CA ASN A 186 16.09 -14.02 -3.09
C ASN A 186 17.42 -13.24 -2.99
N LEU A 187 17.35 -11.92 -2.98
CA LEU A 187 18.49 -11.07 -2.63
C LEU A 187 18.55 -11.03 -1.09
N GLY A 188 19.68 -11.49 -0.54
CA GLY A 188 19.88 -11.77 0.88
C GLY A 188 19.64 -10.59 1.82
N ARG A 189 19.51 -10.92 3.12
CA ARG A 189 19.38 -9.98 4.24
C ARG A 189 20.54 -8.99 4.26
N LEU A 190 20.22 -7.73 4.54
CA LEU A 190 21.16 -6.66 4.89
C LEU A 190 21.86 -6.97 6.21
#